data_AF-A0A7Z8Z5G3-F1
#
_entry.id   AF-A0A7Z8Z5G3-F1
#
_cell.length_a   1.000
_cell.length_b   1.000
_cell.length_c   1.000
_cell.angle_alpha   90.00
_cell.angle_beta   90.00
_cell.angle_gamma   90.00
#
_symmetry.space_group_name_H-M   'P 1'
#
loop_
_entity.id
_entity.type
_entity.pdbx_description
1 polymer ?
#
loop_
_entity_poly.entity_id
_entity_poly.type
_entity_poly.pdbx_seq_one_letter_code
_entity_poly.pdbx_strand_id
1 'polypeptide(L)'
;METKRLDNAALAAGISPSYINAHGKPQSIAAVTKQRLLDAMHRTTTVAKAAVNPLPNVQVFTHGKKMSLPVAGHGEFHWILTTEEGKQYQGQVKGGDTLSLPTKLPEGYHTLTLTRDGERWHCRAIVAPVRCYEPQALKEGQKLWGACVQLYTLRSEKNWGIGDFGDLRAMLPEIAQRGGAFIGLNPIHALYPANPESASPYSPSSRRWLNVIYIDVNAVEDFRLSKEAQAWWQLPATPAGLTGGAADG
;
A
#
# COMPACT_ATOMS: atom_id res chain seq x y z
N MET A 1 -35.59 5.47 -21.05
CA MET A 1 -35.16 6.55 -20.14
C MET A 1 -34.31 6.01 -18.98
N GLU A 2 -34.66 4.86 -18.42
CA GLU A 2 -33.93 4.22 -17.31
C GLU A 2 -32.49 3.81 -17.65
N THR A 3 -32.23 3.30 -18.86
CA THR A 3 -30.88 2.88 -19.29
C THR A 3 -29.88 4.04 -19.32
N LYS A 4 -30.30 5.21 -19.83
CA LYS A 4 -29.44 6.41 -19.84
C LYS A 4 -29.13 6.92 -18.43
N ARG A 5 -30.10 6.82 -17.51
CA ARG A 5 -29.90 7.19 -16.10
C ARG A 5 -28.89 6.25 -15.44
N LEU A 6 -29.01 4.94 -15.68
CA LEU A 6 -28.06 3.94 -15.18
C LEU A 6 -26.65 4.16 -15.73
N ASP A 7 -26.51 4.40 -17.04
CA ASP A 7 -25.22 4.64 -17.67
C ASP A 7 -24.54 5.90 -17.13
N ASN A 8 -25.29 6.98 -16.94
CA ASN A 8 -24.76 8.22 -16.36
C ASN A 8 -24.34 8.04 -14.90
N ALA A 9 -25.14 7.30 -14.10
CA ALA A 9 -24.79 6.99 -12.72
C ALA A 9 -23.53 6.11 -12.63
N ALA A 10 -23.42 5.10 -13.49
CA ALA A 10 -22.25 4.24 -13.57
C ALA A 10 -20.98 5.03 -13.95
N LEU A 11 -21.08 5.89 -14.96
CA LEU A 11 -19.95 6.74 -15.37
C LEU A 11 -19.52 7.71 -14.27
N ALA A 12 -20.48 8.36 -13.59
CA ALA A 12 -20.20 9.26 -12.47
C ALA A 12 -19.55 8.54 -11.28
N ALA A 13 -19.84 7.25 -11.09
CA ALA A 13 -19.22 6.40 -10.08
C ALA A 13 -17.85 5.83 -10.52
N GLY A 14 -17.38 6.13 -11.74
CA GLY A 14 -16.11 5.63 -12.27
C GLY A 14 -16.17 4.21 -12.85
N ILE A 15 -17.36 3.67 -13.13
CA ILE A 15 -17.53 2.38 -13.80
C ILE A 15 -17.37 2.58 -15.31
N SER A 16 -16.33 1.98 -15.89
CA SER A 16 -16.12 2.04 -17.34
C SER A 16 -17.28 1.36 -18.08
N PRO A 17 -17.83 1.98 -19.15
CA PRO A 17 -18.94 1.39 -19.91
C PRO A 17 -18.51 0.21 -20.78
N SER A 18 -17.21 0.09 -21.07
CA SER A 18 -16.62 -0.96 -21.89
C SER A 18 -15.14 -1.15 -21.53
N TYR A 19 -14.55 -2.21 -22.05
CA TYR A 19 -13.11 -2.46 -21.97
C TYR A 19 -12.63 -3.17 -23.23
N ILE A 20 -11.31 -3.17 -23.47
CA ILE A 20 -10.69 -3.97 -24.51
C ILE A 20 -10.32 -5.32 -23.90
N ASN A 21 -10.86 -6.42 -24.43
CA ASN A 21 -10.58 -7.76 -23.91
C ASN A 21 -9.21 -8.28 -24.37
N ALA A 22 -8.81 -9.46 -23.89
CA ALA A 22 -7.51 -10.07 -24.18
C ALA A 22 -7.24 -10.33 -25.68
N HIS A 23 -8.27 -10.31 -26.52
CA HIS A 23 -8.17 -10.44 -27.98
C HIS A 23 -8.15 -9.08 -28.71
N GLY A 24 -8.01 -7.98 -27.98
CA GLY A 24 -8.01 -6.63 -28.53
C GLY A 24 -9.39 -6.13 -28.96
N LYS A 25 -10.48 -6.83 -28.59
CA LYS A 25 -11.84 -6.47 -29.02
C LYS A 25 -12.54 -5.61 -27.96
N PRO A 26 -13.27 -4.55 -28.36
CA PRO A 26 -14.10 -3.80 -27.43
C PRO A 26 -15.26 -4.66 -26.94
N GLN A 27 -15.51 -4.62 -25.64
CA GLN A 27 -16.57 -5.36 -24.97
C GLN A 27 -17.36 -4.43 -24.04
N SER A 28 -18.66 -4.32 -24.30
CA SER A 28 -19.57 -3.51 -23.49
C SER A 28 -19.91 -4.19 -22.16
N ILE A 29 -20.06 -3.39 -21.11
CA ILE A 29 -20.53 -3.85 -19.80
C ILE A 29 -22.06 -3.90 -19.78
N ALA A 30 -22.61 -5.06 -19.42
CA ALA A 30 -24.05 -5.27 -19.33
C ALA A 30 -24.71 -4.40 -18.24
N ALA A 31 -25.96 -4.00 -18.46
CA ALA A 31 -26.72 -3.17 -17.51
C ALA A 31 -26.81 -3.81 -16.11
N VAL A 32 -27.04 -5.13 -16.05
CA VAL A 32 -27.10 -5.86 -14.77
C VAL A 32 -25.80 -5.78 -13.97
N THR A 33 -24.64 -5.78 -14.66
CA THR A 33 -23.34 -5.63 -14.03
C THR A 33 -23.17 -4.22 -13.47
N LYS A 34 -23.52 -3.19 -14.25
CA LYS A 34 -23.48 -1.79 -13.79
C LYS A 34 -24.32 -1.60 -12.51
N GLN A 35 -25.53 -2.16 -12.50
CA GLN A 35 -26.42 -2.09 -11.34
C GLN A 35 -25.79 -2.75 -10.10
N ARG A 36 -25.30 -3.99 -10.22
CA ARG A 36 -24.68 -4.70 -9.09
C ARG A 36 -23.42 -4.01 -8.57
N LEU A 37 -22.60 -3.45 -9.46
CA LEU A 37 -21.40 -2.71 -9.07
C LEU A 37 -21.77 -1.43 -8.32
N LEU A 38 -22.78 -0.69 -8.78
CA LEU A 38 -23.30 0.48 -8.05
C LEU A 38 -23.84 0.10 -6.67
N ASP A 39 -24.56 -1.01 -6.56
CA ASP A 39 -25.10 -1.48 -5.27
C ASP A 39 -23.99 -1.94 -4.30
N ALA A 40 -22.86 -2.43 -4.83
CA ALA A 40 -21.69 -2.83 -4.04
C ALA A 40 -20.84 -1.65 -3.54
N MET A 41 -20.91 -0.49 -4.20
CA MET A 41 -20.26 0.72 -3.73
C MET A 41 -21.01 1.25 -2.49
N HIS A 42 -20.27 1.70 -1.47
CA HIS A 42 -20.89 2.40 -0.36
C HIS A 42 -21.69 3.57 -0.93
N ARG A 43 -23.01 3.57 -0.68
CA ARG A 43 -23.88 4.65 -1.12
C ARG A 43 -23.30 5.94 -0.58
N THR A 44 -22.83 6.79 -1.48
CA THR A 44 -22.62 8.20 -1.16
C THR A 44 -24.01 8.66 -0.75
N THR A 45 -24.23 8.85 0.55
CA THR A 45 -25.44 9.47 1.07
C THR A 45 -25.69 10.65 0.16
N THR A 46 -26.84 10.66 -0.51
CA THR A 46 -27.33 11.76 -1.33
C THR A 46 -26.97 13.02 -0.60
N VAL A 47 -25.97 13.73 -1.14
CA VAL A 47 -25.38 14.88 -0.49
C VAL A 47 -26.52 15.89 -0.44
N ALA A 48 -27.20 15.96 0.71
CA ALA A 48 -28.13 17.03 1.02
C ALA A 48 -27.31 18.30 0.83
N LYS A 49 -27.56 19.02 -0.28
CA LYS A 49 -26.85 20.23 -0.75
C LYS A 49 -25.67 20.57 0.17
N ALA A 50 -24.55 19.86 0.03
CA ALA A 50 -23.41 20.13 0.90
C ALA A 50 -23.07 21.59 0.71
N ALA A 51 -22.93 22.32 1.82
CA ALA A 51 -22.31 23.63 1.80
C ALA A 51 -21.06 23.52 0.91
N VAL A 52 -20.93 24.43 -0.05
CA VAL A 52 -19.85 24.42 -1.03
C VAL A 52 -18.53 24.39 -0.25
N ASN A 53 -17.87 23.24 -0.21
CA ASN A 53 -16.59 23.11 0.47
C ASN A 53 -15.58 23.88 -0.38
N PRO A 54 -14.98 24.97 0.14
CA PRO A 54 -14.09 25.82 -0.64
C PRO A 54 -12.80 25.08 -1.04
N LEU A 55 -12.46 23.98 -0.35
CA LEU A 55 -11.32 23.12 -0.66
C LEU A 55 -11.74 21.66 -0.89
N PRO A 56 -11.00 20.91 -1.72
CA PRO A 56 -11.05 19.45 -1.66
C PRO A 56 -10.42 18.96 -0.34
N ASN A 57 -10.85 17.80 0.16
CA ASN A 57 -10.27 17.21 1.37
C ASN A 57 -8.77 16.84 1.21
N VAL A 58 -8.35 16.58 -0.04
CA VAL A 58 -6.97 16.25 -0.39
C VAL A 58 -6.65 16.81 -1.77
N GLN A 59 -5.44 17.32 -1.94
CA GLN A 59 -4.88 17.73 -3.22
C GLN A 59 -3.45 17.21 -3.34
N VAL A 60 -3.15 16.52 -4.44
CA VAL A 60 -1.81 16.02 -4.75
C VAL A 60 -1.15 16.91 -5.79
N PHE A 61 0.12 17.25 -5.57
CA PHE A 61 0.97 18.03 -6.44
C PHE A 61 2.25 17.26 -6.77
N THR A 62 2.85 17.58 -7.91
CA THR A 62 4.19 17.11 -8.26
C THR A 62 5.23 18.14 -7.85
N HIS A 63 6.27 17.70 -7.13
CA HIS A 63 7.40 18.53 -6.74
C HIS A 63 8.05 19.22 -7.95
N GLY A 64 8.45 20.48 -7.77
CA GLY A 64 9.05 21.31 -8.82
C GLY A 64 8.08 21.87 -9.88
N LYS A 65 6.79 21.51 -9.85
CA LYS A 65 5.76 22.11 -10.71
C LYS A 65 5.00 23.23 -9.97
N LYS A 66 4.34 24.12 -10.73
CA LYS A 66 3.44 25.12 -10.16
C LYS A 66 2.32 24.42 -9.39
N MET A 67 2.14 24.79 -8.13
CA MET A 67 1.14 24.20 -7.23
C MET A 67 -0.01 25.19 -7.07
N SER A 68 -1.15 24.87 -7.67
CA SER A 68 -2.33 25.71 -7.60
C SER A 68 -3.61 24.89 -7.53
N LEU A 69 -4.59 25.37 -6.78
CA LEU A 69 -5.89 24.73 -6.64
C LEU A 69 -7.04 25.76 -6.67
N PRO A 70 -8.20 25.41 -7.23
CA PRO A 70 -9.36 26.29 -7.22
C PRO A 70 -9.92 26.41 -5.79
N VAL A 71 -10.39 27.60 -5.44
CA VAL A 71 -11.12 27.85 -4.18
C VAL A 71 -12.58 28.11 -4.52
N ALA A 72 -13.48 27.22 -4.11
CA ALA A 72 -14.90 27.37 -4.38
C ALA A 72 -15.58 28.37 -3.41
N GLY A 73 -16.78 28.82 -3.73
CA GLY A 73 -17.54 29.77 -2.92
C GLY A 73 -17.26 31.24 -3.29
N HIS A 74 -17.51 32.15 -2.35
CA HIS A 74 -17.43 33.60 -2.55
C HIS A 74 -16.76 34.29 -1.35
N GLY A 75 -16.45 35.58 -1.46
CA GLY A 75 -15.82 36.35 -0.38
C GLY A 75 -14.33 36.05 -0.21
N GLU A 76 -13.69 36.68 0.77
CA GLU A 76 -12.25 36.54 1.01
C GLU A 76 -11.97 35.52 2.12
N PHE A 77 -11.01 34.63 1.88
CA PHE A 77 -10.54 33.63 2.83
C PHE A 77 -9.11 33.96 3.26
N HIS A 78 -8.81 33.84 4.55
CA HIS A 78 -7.43 33.74 5.01
C HIS A 78 -6.98 32.29 4.89
N TRP A 79 -5.75 32.05 4.43
CA TRP A 79 -5.21 30.70 4.32
C TRP A 79 -3.90 30.57 5.09
N ILE A 80 -3.70 29.39 5.68
CA ILE A 80 -2.44 28.96 6.29
C ILE A 80 -2.09 27.59 5.73
N LEU A 81 -0.87 27.46 5.21
CA LEU A 81 -0.28 26.18 4.84
C LEU A 81 0.84 25.84 5.83
N THR A 82 0.71 24.73 6.54
CA THR A 82 1.72 24.17 7.43
C THR A 82 2.37 22.96 6.73
N THR A 83 3.68 23.00 6.52
CA THR A 83 4.44 21.86 5.96
C THR A 83 4.50 20.71 6.96
N GLU A 84 4.97 19.55 6.52
CA GLU A 84 5.14 18.37 7.38
C GLU A 84 6.05 18.67 8.58
N GLU A 85 7.13 19.41 8.32
CA GLU A 85 8.10 19.87 9.33
C GLU A 85 7.63 21.10 10.15
N GLY A 86 6.41 21.58 9.93
CA GLY A 86 5.82 22.68 10.71
C GLY A 86 6.08 24.10 10.20
N LYS A 87 6.80 24.29 9.09
CA LYS A 87 6.97 25.62 8.48
C LYS A 87 5.64 26.15 7.97
N GLN A 88 5.35 27.42 8.26
CA GLN A 88 4.09 28.05 7.87
C GLN A 88 4.24 29.05 6.74
N TYR A 89 3.22 29.10 5.89
CA TYR A 89 2.98 30.13 4.89
C TYR A 89 1.54 30.59 5.03
N GLN A 90 1.26 31.85 4.74
CA GLN A 90 -0.08 32.41 4.88
C GLN A 90 -0.38 33.46 3.82
N GLY A 91 -1.67 33.74 3.62
CA GLY A 91 -2.11 34.78 2.71
C GLY A 91 -3.63 34.89 2.66
N GLN A 92 -4.13 35.53 1.61
CA GLN A 92 -5.56 35.66 1.34
C GLN A 92 -5.88 35.19 -0.08
N VAL A 93 -7.11 34.74 -0.29
CA VAL A 93 -7.63 34.34 -1.60
C VAL A 93 -9.14 34.54 -1.65
N LYS A 94 -9.69 34.97 -2.79
CA LYS A 94 -11.14 35.08 -2.96
C LYS A 94 -11.74 33.77 -3.41
N GLY A 95 -12.94 33.45 -2.93
CA GLY A 95 -13.75 32.36 -3.49
C GLY A 95 -14.07 32.64 -4.96
N GLY A 96 -13.89 31.62 -5.80
CA GLY A 96 -13.93 31.70 -7.25
C GLY A 96 -12.55 31.81 -7.90
N ASP A 97 -11.53 32.24 -7.15
CA ASP A 97 -10.16 32.37 -7.66
C ASP A 97 -9.35 31.07 -7.50
N THR A 98 -8.15 31.08 -8.10
CA THR A 98 -7.16 30.01 -7.95
C THR A 98 -6.11 30.40 -6.91
N LEU A 99 -6.00 29.61 -5.85
CA LEU A 99 -4.92 29.75 -4.87
C LEU A 99 -3.63 29.16 -5.45
N SER A 100 -2.57 29.98 -5.52
CA SER A 100 -1.21 29.51 -5.81
C SER A 100 -0.45 29.31 -4.51
N LEU A 101 0.05 28.10 -4.28
CA LEU A 101 0.88 27.76 -3.14
C LEU A 101 2.35 28.14 -3.39
N PRO A 102 3.19 28.22 -2.33
CA PRO A 102 4.62 28.45 -2.49
C PRO A 102 5.26 27.48 -3.49
N THR A 103 6.12 27.99 -4.37
CA THR A 103 6.68 27.21 -5.49
C THR A 103 7.73 26.18 -5.09
N LYS A 104 8.26 26.27 -3.87
CA LYS A 104 9.31 25.39 -3.33
C LYS A 104 8.87 24.71 -2.03
N LEU A 105 7.70 24.08 -2.06
CA LEU A 105 7.31 23.18 -0.97
C LEU A 105 8.12 21.89 -1.06
N PRO A 106 8.64 21.38 0.07
CA PRO A 106 9.32 20.08 0.09
C PRO A 106 8.33 18.95 -0.26
N GLU A 107 8.86 17.80 -0.66
CA GLU A 107 8.05 16.58 -0.76
C GLU A 107 7.51 16.19 0.63
N GLY A 108 6.28 15.68 0.69
CA GLY A 108 5.66 15.25 1.95
C GLY A 108 4.18 15.58 2.09
N TYR A 109 3.69 15.48 3.33
CA TYR A 109 2.30 15.67 3.73
C TYR A 109 2.13 17.00 4.46
N HIS A 110 1.38 17.92 3.86
CA HIS A 110 1.15 19.26 4.38
C HIS A 110 -0.33 19.49 4.69
N THR A 111 -0.61 20.52 5.49
CA THR A 111 -1.96 20.90 5.86
C THR A 111 -2.24 22.32 5.38
N LEU A 112 -3.17 22.46 4.44
CA LEU A 112 -3.74 23.74 4.03
C LEU A 112 -5.04 23.96 4.79
N THR A 113 -5.19 25.13 5.40
CA THR A 113 -6.40 25.56 6.10
C THR A 113 -6.89 26.88 5.52
N LEU A 114 -8.17 26.96 5.15
CA LEU A 114 -8.88 28.23 4.90
C LEU A 114 -9.68 28.61 6.13
N THR A 115 -9.77 29.91 6.41
CA THR A 115 -10.56 30.49 7.49
C THR A 115 -11.37 31.68 6.96
N ARG A 116 -12.66 31.75 7.29
CA ARG A 116 -13.55 32.90 7.04
C ARG A 116 -14.67 32.91 8.07
N ASP A 117 -14.97 34.06 8.66
CA ASP A 117 -16.07 34.23 9.63
C ASP A 117 -16.07 33.23 10.80
N GLY A 118 -14.87 32.81 11.24
CA GLY A 118 -14.68 31.80 12.29
C GLY A 118 -14.83 30.34 11.83
N GLU A 119 -15.27 30.09 10.60
CA GLU A 119 -15.31 28.78 9.97
C GLU A 119 -13.93 28.39 9.42
N ARG A 120 -13.62 27.08 9.45
CA ARG A 120 -12.35 26.53 8.98
C ARG A 120 -12.56 25.33 8.07
N TRP A 121 -11.78 25.27 6.99
CA TRP A 121 -11.77 24.15 6.04
C TRP A 121 -10.35 23.65 5.84
N HIS A 122 -10.19 22.33 5.79
CA HIS A 122 -8.88 21.69 5.72
C HIS A 122 -8.72 20.91 4.41
N CYS A 123 -7.51 20.97 3.86
CA CYS A 123 -7.06 20.16 2.73
C CYS A 123 -5.70 19.55 3.07
N ARG A 124 -5.57 18.24 2.89
CA ARG A 124 -4.27 17.57 2.88
C ARG A 124 -3.58 17.87 1.55
N ALA A 125 -2.55 18.70 1.57
CA ALA A 125 -1.72 18.96 0.41
C ALA A 125 -0.55 17.96 0.40
N ILE A 126 -0.44 17.13 -0.64
CA ILE A 126 0.62 16.13 -0.78
C ILE A 126 1.52 16.57 -1.91
N VAL A 127 2.83 16.68 -1.65
CA VAL A 127 3.83 16.98 -2.68
C VAL A 127 4.65 15.72 -2.92
N ALA A 128 4.55 15.17 -4.14
CA ALA A 128 5.19 13.91 -4.51
C ALA A 128 6.31 14.10 -5.55
N PRO A 129 7.38 13.28 -5.53
CA PRO A 129 8.41 13.30 -6.56
C PRO A 129 7.84 12.88 -7.92
N VAL A 130 8.54 13.25 -8.99
CA VAL A 130 8.20 12.85 -10.37
C VAL A 130 8.48 11.36 -10.62
N ARG A 131 9.49 10.80 -9.93
CA ARG A 131 9.97 9.43 -10.09
C ARG A 131 10.05 8.74 -8.73
N CYS A 132 9.86 7.43 -8.72
CA CYS A 132 10.19 6.60 -7.56
C CYS A 132 11.70 6.60 -7.31
N TYR A 133 12.10 6.15 -6.12
CA TYR A 133 13.52 5.93 -5.82
C TYR A 133 14.14 4.92 -6.80
N GLU A 134 15.35 5.24 -7.24
CA GLU A 134 16.19 4.36 -8.04
C GLU A 134 17.58 4.30 -7.38
N PRO A 135 18.12 3.11 -7.08
CA PRO A 135 19.46 2.97 -6.52
C PRO A 135 20.52 3.46 -7.51
N GLN A 136 21.64 3.95 -6.98
CA GLN A 136 22.70 4.59 -7.77
C GLN A 136 23.24 3.67 -8.89
N ALA A 137 23.39 2.38 -8.62
CA ALA A 137 23.84 1.40 -9.62
C ALA A 137 22.94 1.38 -10.88
N LEU A 138 21.62 1.50 -10.74
CA LEU A 138 20.71 1.56 -11.89
C LEU A 138 20.83 2.88 -12.64
N LYS A 139 21.04 4.00 -11.93
CA LYS A 139 21.27 5.31 -12.54
C LYS A 139 22.57 5.36 -13.35
N GLU A 140 23.58 4.63 -12.90
CA GLU A 140 24.86 4.46 -13.59
C GLU A 140 24.79 3.44 -14.74
N GLY A 141 23.61 2.86 -15.02
CA GLY A 141 23.41 1.92 -16.12
C GLY A 141 23.91 0.50 -15.86
N GLN A 142 24.28 0.18 -14.61
CA GLN A 142 24.73 -1.16 -14.24
C GLN A 142 23.63 -2.19 -14.44
N LYS A 143 24.02 -3.43 -14.74
CA LYS A 143 23.12 -4.57 -14.86
C LYS A 143 23.20 -5.40 -13.58
N LEU A 144 22.11 -5.44 -12.84
CA LEU A 144 22.00 -6.17 -11.58
C LEU A 144 21.23 -7.47 -11.80
N TRP A 145 21.57 -8.49 -11.02
CA TRP A 145 20.79 -9.72 -10.91
C TRP A 145 20.50 -10.01 -9.43
N GLY A 146 19.53 -10.86 -9.17
CA GLY A 146 19.17 -11.32 -7.83
C GLY A 146 18.38 -12.62 -7.90
N ALA A 147 18.20 -13.28 -6.76
CA ALA A 147 17.41 -14.50 -6.68
C ALA A 147 15.95 -14.16 -6.37
N CYS A 148 14.99 -14.71 -7.11
CA CYS A 148 13.58 -14.63 -6.76
C CYS A 148 13.15 -15.96 -6.18
N VAL A 149 12.74 -15.95 -4.91
CA VAL A 149 12.41 -17.18 -4.17
C VAL A 149 10.99 -17.15 -3.63
N GLN A 150 10.42 -18.34 -3.51
CA GLN A 150 9.29 -18.58 -2.64
C GLN A 150 9.87 -18.93 -1.27
N LEU A 151 9.81 -18.02 -0.29
CA LEU A 151 10.52 -18.15 0.99
C LEU A 151 10.20 -19.49 1.67
N TYR A 152 8.92 -19.87 1.69
CA TYR A 152 8.45 -21.12 2.28
C TYR A 152 9.06 -22.40 1.66
N THR A 153 9.67 -22.32 0.47
CA THR A 153 10.29 -23.48 -0.18
C THR A 153 11.77 -23.66 0.15
N LEU A 154 12.40 -22.71 0.86
CA LEU A 154 13.80 -22.85 1.23
C LEU A 154 13.97 -24.02 2.21
N ARG A 155 15.07 -24.75 2.03
CA ARG A 155 15.48 -25.84 2.90
C ARG A 155 16.83 -25.53 3.50
N SER A 156 16.99 -25.80 4.78
CA SER A 156 18.27 -25.78 5.47
C SER A 156 18.30 -26.85 6.55
N GLU A 157 19.47 -27.07 7.13
CA GLU A 157 19.63 -28.00 8.26
C GLU A 157 18.98 -27.49 9.55
N LYS A 158 18.56 -26.22 9.60
CA LYS A 158 18.13 -25.54 10.83
C LYS A 158 16.64 -25.21 10.88
N ASN A 159 16.00 -25.07 9.73
CA ASN A 159 14.61 -24.67 9.68
C ASN A 159 13.66 -25.81 10.09
N TRP A 160 12.44 -25.44 10.48
CA TRP A 160 11.47 -26.39 11.03
C TRP A 160 10.51 -26.92 9.96
N GLY A 161 11.06 -27.31 8.80
CA GLY A 161 10.30 -27.90 7.68
C GLY A 161 9.70 -26.89 6.70
N ILE A 162 9.91 -25.60 6.94
CA ILE A 162 9.51 -24.49 6.05
C ILE A 162 10.64 -23.46 6.03
N GLY A 163 10.87 -22.84 4.88
CA GLY A 163 11.85 -21.77 4.79
C GLY A 163 11.43 -20.53 5.58
N ASP A 164 12.33 -19.99 6.41
CA ASP A 164 12.06 -18.93 7.39
C ASP A 164 13.01 -17.71 7.28
N PHE A 165 12.89 -16.73 8.18
CA PHE A 165 13.76 -15.54 8.17
C PHE A 165 15.23 -15.85 8.52
N GLY A 166 15.51 -16.94 9.23
CA GLY A 166 16.84 -17.47 9.47
C GLY A 166 17.48 -17.95 8.16
N ASP A 167 16.73 -18.66 7.33
CA ASP A 167 17.17 -19.09 6.00
C ASP A 167 17.40 -17.89 5.07
N LEU A 168 16.49 -16.92 5.07
CA LEU A 168 16.66 -15.70 4.29
C LEU A 168 17.95 -14.96 4.69
N ARG A 169 18.21 -14.84 6.00
CA ARG A 169 19.44 -14.25 6.52
C ARG A 169 20.68 -15.03 6.09
N ALA A 170 20.62 -16.36 6.06
CA ALA A 170 21.73 -17.20 5.62
C ALA A 170 21.97 -17.11 4.11
N MET A 171 20.91 -16.97 3.30
CA MET A 171 21.00 -16.92 1.84
C MET A 171 21.56 -15.58 1.32
N LEU A 172 21.29 -14.47 2.01
CA LEU A 172 21.76 -13.12 1.62
C LEU A 172 23.28 -13.04 1.33
N PRO A 173 24.19 -13.44 2.25
CA PRO A 173 25.62 -13.39 1.98
C PRO A 173 26.05 -14.32 0.84
N GLU A 174 25.41 -15.49 0.68
CA GLU A 174 25.71 -16.42 -0.41
C GLU A 174 25.41 -15.82 -1.78
N ILE A 175 24.27 -15.11 -1.91
CA ILE A 175 23.91 -14.40 -3.14
C ILE A 175 24.86 -13.21 -3.37
N ALA A 176 25.16 -12.44 -2.32
CA ALA A 176 26.04 -11.28 -2.41
C ALA A 176 27.46 -11.65 -2.84
N GLN A 177 28.04 -12.74 -2.29
CA GLN A 177 29.37 -13.23 -2.67
C GLN A 177 29.48 -13.62 -4.15
N ARG A 178 28.35 -13.97 -4.78
CA ARG A 178 28.27 -14.30 -6.21
C ARG A 178 27.93 -13.09 -7.08
N GLY A 179 27.88 -11.89 -6.49
CA GLY A 179 27.57 -10.64 -7.18
C GLY A 179 26.07 -10.34 -7.32
N GLY A 180 25.20 -11.08 -6.63
CA GLY A 180 23.76 -10.79 -6.63
C GLY A 180 23.44 -9.59 -5.76
N ALA A 181 22.54 -8.73 -6.24
CA ALA A 181 22.20 -7.45 -5.63
C ALA A 181 20.95 -7.50 -4.74
N PHE A 182 20.12 -8.55 -4.86
CA PHE A 182 18.88 -8.67 -4.10
C PHE A 182 18.38 -10.11 -3.99
N ILE A 183 17.46 -10.33 -3.03
CA ILE A 183 16.57 -11.49 -2.99
C ILE A 183 15.13 -10.98 -3.07
N GLY A 184 14.40 -11.37 -4.10
CA GLY A 184 12.97 -11.11 -4.26
C GLY A 184 12.14 -12.18 -3.57
N LEU A 185 11.07 -11.78 -2.89
CA LEU A 185 10.22 -12.66 -2.10
C LEU A 185 8.80 -12.73 -2.67
N ASN A 186 8.11 -13.82 -2.35
CA ASN A 186 6.64 -13.83 -2.36
C ASN A 186 6.06 -12.85 -1.32
N PRO A 187 4.76 -12.51 -1.39
CA PRO A 187 4.12 -11.77 -0.32
C PRO A 187 4.29 -12.48 1.03
N ILE A 188 4.80 -11.76 2.03
CA ILE A 188 5.01 -12.24 3.41
C ILE A 188 3.95 -11.70 4.37
N HIS A 189 2.76 -11.40 3.84
CA HIS A 189 1.62 -10.84 4.56
C HIS A 189 1.07 -11.81 5.61
N ALA A 190 0.53 -11.27 6.70
CA ALA A 190 -0.14 -12.05 7.73
C ALA A 190 -1.27 -12.92 7.13
N LEU A 191 -1.17 -14.22 7.36
CA LEU A 191 -2.17 -15.22 7.00
C LEU A 191 -2.97 -15.62 8.25
N TYR A 192 -3.28 -16.90 8.41
CA TYR A 192 -4.20 -17.42 9.42
C TYR A 192 -3.52 -18.54 10.22
N PRO A 193 -2.85 -18.24 11.36
CA PRO A 193 -2.20 -19.27 12.17
C PRO A 193 -3.16 -20.37 12.66
N ALA A 194 -4.44 -20.01 12.86
CA ALA A 194 -5.50 -20.94 13.24
C ALA A 194 -6.07 -21.78 12.06
N ASN A 195 -5.65 -21.52 10.83
CA ASN A 195 -6.04 -22.25 9.63
C ASN A 195 -4.84 -22.31 8.64
N PRO A 196 -3.77 -23.03 8.99
CA PRO A 196 -2.48 -22.95 8.29
C PRO A 196 -2.54 -23.44 6.84
N GLU A 197 -3.46 -24.36 6.52
CA GLU A 197 -3.67 -24.87 5.16
C GLU A 197 -4.18 -23.80 4.19
N SER A 198 -4.72 -22.68 4.70
CA SER A 198 -4.98 -21.49 3.89
C SER A 198 -3.69 -20.73 3.60
N ALA A 199 -2.79 -21.37 2.87
CA ALA A 199 -1.40 -20.97 2.71
C ALA A 199 -1.12 -20.03 1.51
N SER A 200 -2.13 -19.66 0.72
CA SER A 200 -1.95 -18.79 -0.44
C SER A 200 -1.45 -17.40 -0.02
N PRO A 201 -0.26 -16.95 -0.46
CA PRO A 201 0.27 -15.61 -0.14
C PRO A 201 -0.58 -14.45 -0.68
N TYR A 202 -1.49 -14.74 -1.62
CA TYR A 202 -2.29 -13.75 -2.34
C TYR A 202 -3.71 -13.58 -1.76
N SER A 203 -4.06 -14.37 -0.74
CA SER A 203 -5.32 -14.23 0.02
C SER A 203 -5.06 -13.95 1.50
N PRO A 204 -4.32 -12.86 1.85
CA PRO A 204 -3.90 -12.62 3.22
C PRO A 204 -5.03 -12.08 4.10
N SER A 205 -4.89 -12.30 5.41
CA SER A 205 -5.71 -11.64 6.43
C SER A 205 -5.45 -10.13 6.45
N SER A 206 -4.18 -9.73 6.35
CA SER A 206 -3.78 -8.32 6.32
C SER A 206 -2.54 -8.11 5.48
N ARG A 207 -2.59 -7.08 4.62
CA ARG A 207 -1.43 -6.61 3.84
C ARG A 207 -0.44 -5.73 4.63
N ARG A 208 -0.77 -5.39 5.89
CA ARG A 208 0.07 -4.54 6.75
C ARG A 208 0.96 -5.33 7.71
N TRP A 209 0.49 -6.49 8.17
CA TRP A 209 1.20 -7.32 9.14
C TRP A 209 1.92 -8.47 8.43
N LEU A 210 2.86 -9.12 9.12
CA LEU A 210 3.69 -10.20 8.58
C LEU A 210 3.16 -11.60 8.95
N ASN A 211 3.45 -12.60 8.12
CA ASN A 211 3.15 -13.99 8.43
C ASN A 211 4.10 -14.51 9.51
N VAL A 212 3.55 -14.91 10.66
CA VAL A 212 4.33 -15.40 11.81
C VAL A 212 4.97 -16.76 11.57
N ILE A 213 4.55 -17.52 10.55
CA ILE A 213 5.16 -18.82 10.23
C ILE A 213 6.63 -18.71 9.82
N TYR A 214 7.08 -17.53 9.37
CA TYR A 214 8.46 -17.28 8.96
C TYR A 214 9.39 -16.92 10.12
N ILE A 215 8.92 -16.94 11.37
CA ILE A 215 9.78 -16.71 12.53
C ILE A 215 10.78 -17.87 12.66
N ASP A 216 12.08 -17.57 12.61
CA ASP A 216 13.14 -18.50 13.02
C ASP A 216 13.09 -18.66 14.54
N VAL A 217 12.44 -19.72 15.02
CA VAL A 217 12.30 -20.00 16.45
C VAL A 217 13.66 -20.27 17.10
N ASN A 218 14.65 -20.76 16.35
CA ASN A 218 16.01 -20.96 16.86
C ASN A 218 16.67 -19.62 17.23
N ALA A 219 16.30 -18.53 16.56
CA ALA A 219 16.76 -17.18 16.86
C ALA A 219 16.08 -16.54 18.08
N VAL A 220 14.97 -17.10 18.58
CA VAL A 220 14.24 -16.57 19.75
C VAL A 220 14.98 -16.97 21.04
N GLU A 221 15.50 -15.98 21.76
CA GLU A 221 16.28 -16.20 22.98
C GLU A 221 15.45 -16.88 24.09
N ASP A 222 14.22 -16.42 24.31
CA ASP A 222 13.32 -17.00 25.32
C ASP A 222 12.99 -18.48 25.06
N PHE A 223 12.97 -18.93 23.79
CA PHE A 223 12.84 -20.35 23.46
C PHE A 223 14.02 -21.17 24.01
N ARG A 224 15.24 -20.63 23.90
CA ARG A 224 16.47 -21.27 24.43
C ARG A 224 16.54 -21.24 25.96
N LEU A 225 16.07 -20.16 26.57
CA LEU A 225 16.13 -19.96 28.03
C LEU A 225 14.98 -20.66 28.78
N SER A 226 13.86 -20.94 28.12
CA SER A 226 12.72 -21.62 28.73
C SER A 226 13.05 -23.09 29.01
N LYS A 227 13.16 -23.43 30.30
CA LYS A 227 13.35 -24.83 30.75
C LYS A 227 12.26 -25.76 30.21
N GLU A 228 11.02 -25.28 30.16
CA GLU A 228 9.87 -26.03 29.64
C GLU A 228 10.02 -26.30 28.14
N ALA A 229 10.36 -25.27 27.35
CA ALA A 229 10.56 -25.42 25.91
C ALA A 229 11.74 -26.35 25.58
N GLN A 230 12.84 -26.26 26.35
CA GLN A 230 13.99 -27.14 26.17
C GLN A 230 13.69 -28.59 26.56
N ALA A 231 12.91 -28.82 27.63
CA ALA A 231 12.45 -30.15 27.98
C ALA A 231 11.55 -30.74 26.89
N TRP A 232 10.63 -29.94 26.32
CA TRP A 232 9.77 -30.33 25.20
C TRP A 232 10.58 -30.66 23.93
N TRP A 233 11.60 -29.87 23.61
CA TRP A 233 12.46 -30.09 22.44
C TRP A 233 13.25 -31.41 22.51
N GLN A 234 13.62 -31.83 23.72
CA GLN A 234 14.37 -33.08 23.96
C GLN A 234 13.49 -34.34 23.97
N LEU A 235 12.15 -34.20 23.94
CA LEU A 235 11.25 -35.35 23.85
C LEU A 235 11.47 -36.08 22.51
N PRO A 236 11.58 -37.43 22.49
CA PRO A 236 11.84 -38.18 21.24
C PRO A 236 10.82 -37.91 20.11
N ALA A 237 9.56 -37.63 20.45
CA ALA A 237 8.50 -37.35 19.48
C ALA A 237 8.67 -36.00 18.75
N THR A 238 9.35 -35.02 19.36
CA THR A 238 9.44 -33.66 18.81
C THR A 238 10.41 -33.58 17.62
N PRO A 239 11.68 -34.02 17.72
CA PRO A 239 12.58 -34.07 16.56
C PRO A 239 12.13 -35.05 15.47
N ALA A 240 11.46 -36.14 15.84
CA ALA A 240 10.88 -37.08 14.88
C ALA A 240 9.77 -36.42 14.02
N GLY A 241 8.93 -35.56 14.63
CA GLY A 241 7.91 -34.80 13.92
C GLY A 241 8.47 -33.73 12.96
N LEU A 242 9.70 -33.26 13.19
CA LEU A 242 10.39 -32.28 12.32
C LEU A 242 11.11 -32.94 11.13
N THR A 243 11.51 -34.21 11.28
CA THR A 243 12.27 -34.96 10.26
C THR A 243 11.38 -35.84 9.38
N GLY A 244 10.18 -36.20 9.83
CA GLY A 244 9.26 -37.11 9.14
C GLY A 244 8.60 -36.60 7.85
N GLY A 245 8.76 -35.32 7.48
CA GLY A 245 8.19 -34.75 6.25
C GLY A 245 9.06 -34.87 5.00
N ALA A 246 10.26 -35.46 5.10
CA ALA A 246 11.22 -35.55 3.99
C ALA A 246 11.24 -36.90 3.25
N ALA A 247 10.43 -37.89 3.64
CA ALA A 247 10.53 -39.26 3.13
C ALA A 247 9.42 -39.71 2.15
N ASP A 248 8.33 -38.95 2.01
CA ASP A 248 7.23 -39.32 1.11
C ASP A 248 7.03 -38.26 0.01
N GLY A 249 7.82 -38.39 -1.07
CA GLY A 249 7.74 -37.55 -2.28
C GLY A 249 8.63 -38.07 -3.40
#